data_AF-A0A7S1PZ76-F1
#
_entry.id   AF-A0A7S1PZ76-F1
#
_cell.length_a   1.000
_cell.length_b   1.000
_cell.length_c   1.000
_cell.angle_alpha   90.00
_cell.angle_beta   90.00
_cell.angle_gamma   90.00
#
_symmetry.space_group_name_H-M   'P 1'
#
loop_
_entity.id
_entity.type
_entity.pdbx_description
1 polymer ?
#
loop_
_entity_poly.entity_id
_entity_poly.type
_entity_poly.pdbx_seq_one_letter_code
_entity_poly.pdbx_strand_id
1 'polypeptide(L)'
;MKACRLITEGILRRGLACVTNRQAVQISDHIFNRSGAVPGILDAVVVQGGSVPSRVKTIKDLRANKGFRHVDVKHQIVMAYESQVSQGLGSINFFPPSQTGGGEPRSSLAAMKIQDPFPHEPKVLWIRYVRSGDGQRLQQQFQVDGDGGFAVREIAMDMELDQRAGSVQMALTKEEFVSCVLSSPLLGETLRRLSTTDNSNRRVPDGHPIKLDVAVADPTREDEEEDFMDAVNVRQGVLLEIWDYDALSKDDFLGECWLPPLSSIGATPKQFVLPVRGAPADQDGSLTRPDSKKRLDRKLKCTGDLFLEATWTFPLHEAQEGGEEETGEGSPPSLERRVKQEEMLHTGSLALKLVKAEGLRKADAKGSDPYVCVYVRNETFGKGDSAQGIGAWGWHVSRTGAHEAAFQSKAVTKTTDPVWDQQSELQLVTGAFERRGGRHPPG
;
A
#
# COMPACT_ATOMS: atom_id res chain seq x y z
N MET A 1 -10.13 23.27 -21.42
CA MET A 1 -9.77 21.84 -21.47
C MET A 1 -10.03 21.10 -22.78
N LYS A 2 -11.28 20.96 -23.27
CA LYS A 2 -11.56 20.14 -24.49
C LYS A 2 -10.65 20.48 -25.69
N ALA A 3 -10.46 21.78 -25.97
CA ALA A 3 -9.55 22.25 -27.00
C ALA A 3 -8.07 21.86 -26.73
N CYS A 4 -7.61 21.97 -25.48
CA CYS A 4 -6.27 21.57 -25.08
C CYS A 4 -6.02 20.08 -25.35
N ARG A 5 -6.99 19.21 -25.01
CA ARG A 5 -6.92 17.76 -25.27
C ARG A 5 -6.77 17.44 -26.75
N LEU A 6 -7.59 18.07 -27.59
CA LEU A 6 -7.52 17.93 -29.05
C LEU A 6 -6.18 18.41 -29.62
N ILE A 7 -5.66 19.53 -29.10
CA ILE A 7 -4.37 20.07 -29.55
C ILE A 7 -3.23 19.13 -29.11
N THR A 8 -3.23 18.65 -27.87
CA THR A 8 -2.26 17.66 -27.38
C THR A 8 -2.27 16.39 -28.22
N GLU A 9 -3.45 15.83 -28.48
CA GLU A 9 -3.62 14.66 -29.34
C GLU A 9 -3.06 14.93 -30.76
N GLY A 10 -3.33 16.10 -31.32
CA GLY A 10 -2.81 16.52 -32.62
C GLY A 10 -1.28 16.65 -32.65
N ILE A 11 -0.68 17.22 -31.60
CA ILE A 11 0.79 17.34 -31.46
C ILE A 11 1.43 15.95 -31.39
N LEU A 12 0.95 15.11 -30.47
CA LEU A 12 1.51 13.79 -30.22
C LEU A 12 1.35 12.87 -31.45
N ARG A 13 0.18 12.86 -32.09
CA ARG A 13 -0.06 12.05 -33.30
C ARG A 13 0.83 12.45 -34.45
N ARG A 14 0.93 13.75 -34.74
CA ARG A 14 1.81 14.25 -35.83
C ARG A 14 3.28 13.98 -35.49
N GLY A 15 3.64 14.06 -34.22
CA GLY A 15 4.95 13.74 -33.69
C GLY A 15 5.32 12.27 -33.66
N LEU A 16 4.41 11.38 -34.09
CA LEU A 16 4.58 9.92 -34.04
C LEU A 16 4.89 9.40 -32.63
N ALA A 17 4.34 10.07 -31.62
CA ALA A 17 4.35 9.59 -30.24
C ALA A 17 3.44 8.36 -30.10
N CYS A 18 3.99 7.26 -29.60
CA CYS A 18 3.27 6.01 -29.36
C CYS A 18 2.38 6.10 -28.10
N VAL A 19 1.26 6.83 -28.17
CA VAL A 19 0.28 6.96 -27.08
C VAL A 19 -1.13 6.62 -27.52
N THR A 20 -1.91 6.06 -26.61
CA THR A 20 -3.37 5.88 -26.77
C THR A 20 -4.10 7.23 -26.68
N ASN A 21 -5.36 7.29 -27.13
CA ASN A 21 -6.15 8.52 -27.11
C ASN A 21 -6.38 9.00 -25.67
N ARG A 22 -6.65 8.06 -24.76
CA ARG A 22 -6.76 8.36 -23.33
C ARG A 22 -5.45 8.84 -22.74
N GLN A 23 -4.31 8.26 -23.10
CA GLN A 23 -3.01 8.76 -22.63
C GLN A 23 -2.76 10.19 -23.12
N ALA A 24 -3.09 10.51 -24.37
CA ALA A 24 -2.98 11.88 -24.88
C ALA A 24 -3.86 12.86 -24.09
N VAL A 25 -5.08 12.44 -23.75
CA VAL A 25 -6.00 13.20 -22.88
C VAL A 25 -5.43 13.37 -21.46
N GLN A 26 -4.89 12.30 -20.86
CA GLN A 26 -4.31 12.35 -19.52
C GLN A 26 -3.07 13.24 -19.47
N ILE A 27 -2.22 13.19 -20.50
CA ILE A 27 -1.08 14.10 -20.67
C ILE A 27 -1.57 15.55 -20.77
N SER A 28 -2.62 15.79 -21.55
CA SER A 28 -3.21 17.12 -21.66
C SER A 28 -3.72 17.62 -20.31
N ASP A 29 -4.52 16.82 -19.62
CA ASP A 29 -5.07 17.20 -18.32
C ASP A 29 -3.96 17.40 -17.29
N HIS A 30 -2.93 16.57 -17.24
CA HIS A 30 -1.79 16.76 -16.36
C HIS A 30 -1.05 18.10 -16.59
N ILE A 31 -0.88 18.51 -17.86
CA ILE A 31 -0.13 19.72 -18.24
C ILE A 31 -0.96 21.00 -18.04
N PHE A 32 -2.27 20.92 -18.29
CA PHE A 32 -3.14 22.08 -18.44
C PHE A 32 -4.12 22.28 -17.27
N ASN A 33 -4.38 21.24 -16.48
CA ASN A 33 -5.18 21.36 -15.27
C ASN A 33 -4.29 21.83 -14.12
N ARG A 34 -4.73 22.85 -13.38
CA ARG A 34 -3.97 23.39 -12.23
C ARG A 34 -3.83 22.42 -11.07
N SER A 35 -4.72 21.44 -10.92
CA SER A 35 -4.62 20.42 -9.86
C SER A 35 -3.80 19.19 -10.24
N GLY A 36 -3.44 19.03 -11.52
CA GLY A 36 -2.73 17.86 -12.03
C GLY A 36 -3.53 16.54 -11.96
N ALA A 37 -4.78 16.57 -11.48
CA ALA A 37 -5.64 15.38 -11.42
C ALA A 37 -6.16 14.98 -12.80
N VAL A 38 -6.00 13.70 -13.14
CA VAL A 38 -6.40 13.14 -14.44
C VAL A 38 -7.57 12.17 -14.26
N PRO A 39 -8.46 12.03 -15.27
CA PRO A 39 -9.61 11.15 -15.17
C PRO A 39 -9.21 9.68 -15.31
N GLY A 40 -9.96 8.80 -14.66
CA GLY A 40 -9.66 7.37 -14.69
C GLY A 40 -10.71 6.48 -14.06
N ILE A 41 -10.76 5.22 -14.47
CA ILE A 41 -11.62 4.19 -13.89
C ILE A 41 -10.83 3.45 -12.81
N LEU A 42 -11.30 3.54 -11.58
CA LEU A 42 -10.67 2.96 -10.40
C LEU A 42 -11.08 1.49 -10.26
N ASP A 43 -12.39 1.23 -10.27
CA ASP A 43 -12.98 -0.10 -10.19
C ASP A 43 -14.16 -0.21 -11.15
N ALA A 44 -14.41 -1.39 -11.72
CA ALA A 44 -15.71 -1.68 -12.31
C ALA A 44 -16.06 -3.16 -12.10
N VAL A 45 -17.22 -3.42 -11.51
CA VAL A 45 -17.70 -4.78 -11.26
C VAL A 45 -19.18 -4.92 -11.62
N VAL A 46 -19.57 -6.12 -12.04
CA VAL A 46 -20.96 -6.53 -12.09
C VAL A 46 -21.27 -7.28 -10.81
N VAL A 47 -22.25 -6.82 -10.04
CA VAL A 47 -22.66 -7.38 -8.75
C VAL A 47 -24.04 -8.02 -8.89
N GLN A 48 -24.19 -9.25 -8.41
CA GLN A 48 -25.48 -9.94 -8.35
C GLN A 48 -26.41 -9.25 -7.33
N GLY A 49 -27.65 -8.99 -7.71
CA GLY A 49 -28.67 -8.33 -6.88
C GLY A 49 -29.11 -6.96 -7.42
N GLY A 50 -30.00 -6.29 -6.68
CA GLY A 50 -30.64 -5.05 -7.12
C GLY A 50 -29.97 -3.74 -6.71
N SER A 51 -28.97 -3.74 -5.82
CA SER A 51 -28.26 -2.52 -5.42
C SER A 51 -26.97 -2.82 -4.67
N VAL A 52 -25.95 -1.98 -4.84
CA VAL A 52 -24.77 -1.97 -3.99
C VAL A 52 -24.98 -0.96 -2.86
N PRO A 53 -24.93 -1.36 -1.58
CA PRO A 53 -25.13 -0.44 -0.45
C PRO A 53 -24.13 0.72 -0.44
N SER A 54 -24.56 1.91 -0.02
CA SER A 54 -23.71 3.12 0.03
C SER A 54 -22.48 3.00 0.95
N ARG A 55 -22.50 2.07 1.91
CA ARG A 55 -21.34 1.75 2.78
C ARG A 55 -20.17 1.11 2.03
N VAL A 56 -20.41 0.54 0.86
CA VAL A 56 -19.38 -0.03 0.00
C VAL A 56 -18.78 1.11 -0.80
N LYS A 57 -17.50 1.42 -0.55
CA LYS A 57 -16.77 2.47 -1.27
C LYS A 57 -15.73 1.91 -2.22
N THR A 58 -15.24 0.71 -1.95
CA THR A 58 -14.14 0.09 -2.70
C THR A 58 -14.45 -1.35 -3.09
N ILE A 59 -13.70 -1.88 -4.08
CA ILE A 59 -13.75 -3.31 -4.38
C ILE A 59 -13.29 -4.18 -3.19
N LYS A 60 -12.43 -3.65 -2.30
CA LYS A 60 -12.02 -4.32 -1.05
C LYS A 60 -13.23 -4.54 -0.14
N ASP A 61 -14.12 -3.55 -0.02
CA ASP A 61 -15.35 -3.66 0.77
C ASP A 61 -16.32 -4.69 0.20
N LEU A 62 -16.43 -4.77 -1.14
CA LEU A 62 -17.23 -5.80 -1.82
C LEU A 62 -16.70 -7.20 -1.52
N ARG A 63 -15.38 -7.39 -1.61
CA ARG A 63 -14.73 -8.69 -1.32
C ARG A 63 -14.84 -9.10 0.14
N ALA A 64 -14.75 -8.15 1.07
CA ALA A 64 -14.87 -8.40 2.50
C ALA A 64 -16.30 -8.85 2.91
N ASN A 65 -17.31 -8.37 2.20
CA ASN A 65 -18.69 -8.80 2.41
C ASN A 65 -18.99 -10.09 1.63
N LYS A 66 -18.83 -11.25 2.30
CA LYS A 66 -19.09 -12.61 1.75
C LYS A 66 -20.49 -12.83 1.14
N GLY A 67 -21.41 -11.87 1.26
CA GLY A 67 -22.77 -11.93 0.72
C GLY A 67 -22.93 -11.46 -0.73
N PHE A 68 -21.90 -10.87 -1.36
CA PHE A 68 -22.00 -10.36 -2.74
C PHE A 68 -21.21 -11.20 -3.73
N ARG A 69 -21.92 -11.87 -4.65
CA ARG A 69 -21.29 -12.42 -5.86
C ARG A 69 -21.04 -11.28 -6.84
N HIS A 70 -19.81 -11.17 -7.32
CA HIS A 70 -19.42 -10.12 -8.24
C HIS A 70 -18.38 -10.63 -9.24
N VAL A 71 -18.27 -9.96 -10.39
CA VAL A 71 -17.27 -10.21 -11.43
C VAL A 71 -16.61 -8.90 -11.82
N ASP A 72 -15.28 -8.91 -11.88
CA ASP A 72 -14.48 -7.76 -12.32
C ASP A 72 -14.61 -7.58 -13.84
N VAL A 73 -15.02 -6.38 -14.25
CA VAL A 73 -15.21 -5.98 -15.64
C VAL A 73 -14.44 -4.70 -15.98
N LYS A 74 -13.48 -4.30 -15.13
CA LYS A 74 -12.71 -3.06 -15.28
C LYS A 74 -12.04 -2.95 -16.64
N HIS A 75 -11.44 -4.03 -17.12
CA HIS A 75 -10.75 -4.04 -18.41
C HIS A 75 -11.70 -3.68 -19.57
N GLN A 76 -12.86 -4.31 -19.63
CA GLN A 76 -13.87 -4.11 -20.67
C GLN A 76 -14.44 -2.69 -20.62
N ILE A 77 -14.71 -2.18 -19.41
CA ILE A 77 -15.19 -0.82 -19.21
C ILE A 77 -14.12 0.20 -19.64
N VAL A 78 -12.84 -0.03 -19.33
CA VAL A 78 -11.74 0.84 -19.78
C VAL A 78 -11.64 0.84 -21.31
N MET A 79 -11.80 -0.31 -21.97
CA MET A 79 -11.81 -0.39 -23.44
C MET A 79 -13.01 0.36 -24.05
N ALA A 80 -14.19 0.21 -23.46
CA ALA A 80 -15.39 0.93 -23.90
C ALA A 80 -15.21 2.45 -23.74
N TYR A 81 -14.60 2.87 -22.64
CA TYR A 81 -14.28 4.27 -22.38
C TYR A 81 -13.26 4.83 -23.38
N GLU A 82 -12.17 4.09 -23.66
CA GLU A 82 -11.18 4.46 -24.68
C GLU A 82 -11.83 4.70 -26.06
N SER A 83 -12.75 3.82 -26.44
CA SER A 83 -13.47 3.92 -27.71
C SER A 83 -14.35 5.18 -27.77
N GLN A 84 -15.00 5.56 -26.67
CA GLN A 84 -15.82 6.76 -26.61
C GLN A 84 -15.00 8.06 -26.58
N VAL A 85 -13.88 8.09 -25.84
CA VAL A 85 -12.96 9.24 -25.83
C VAL A 85 -12.46 9.54 -27.25
N SER A 86 -12.17 8.50 -28.04
CA SER A 86 -11.79 8.66 -29.44
C SER A 86 -12.84 9.33 -30.32
N GLN A 87 -14.12 9.20 -29.97
CA GLN A 87 -15.25 9.74 -30.73
C GLN A 87 -15.72 11.10 -30.18
N GLY A 88 -15.38 11.42 -28.93
CA GLY A 88 -15.94 12.51 -28.15
C GLY A 88 -15.34 13.90 -28.40
N LEU A 89 -14.50 14.10 -29.42
CA LEU A 89 -13.86 15.39 -29.77
C LEU A 89 -13.27 16.13 -28.54
N GLY A 90 -12.50 15.42 -27.71
CA GLY A 90 -11.88 15.96 -26.49
C GLY A 90 -12.79 15.97 -25.25
N SER A 91 -14.02 15.46 -25.36
CA SER A 91 -14.85 15.08 -24.21
C SER A 91 -14.31 13.81 -23.57
N ILE A 92 -14.27 13.81 -22.24
CA ILE A 92 -13.80 12.68 -21.43
C ILE A 92 -14.92 12.06 -20.60
N ASN A 93 -16.13 12.60 -20.69
CA ASN A 93 -17.27 12.00 -19.98
C ASN A 93 -17.56 10.64 -20.60
N PHE A 94 -17.84 9.67 -19.74
CA PHE A 94 -18.22 8.34 -20.19
C PHE A 94 -19.73 8.29 -20.31
N PHE A 95 -20.23 7.79 -21.44
CA PHE A 95 -21.63 7.91 -21.84
C PHE A 95 -22.16 9.35 -21.94
N PRO A 96 -21.53 10.23 -22.73
CA PRO A 96 -22.04 11.58 -22.91
C PRO A 96 -23.46 11.55 -23.49
N PRO A 97 -24.35 12.49 -23.12
CA PRO A 97 -25.70 12.54 -23.63
C PRO A 97 -25.68 12.66 -25.16
N SER A 98 -26.30 11.70 -25.85
CA SER A 98 -26.42 11.72 -27.31
C SER A 98 -27.34 12.86 -27.74
N GLN A 99 -26.87 13.73 -28.65
CA GLN A 99 -27.66 14.86 -29.16
C GLN A 99 -28.79 14.46 -30.11
N THR A 100 -28.93 13.18 -30.45
CA THR A 100 -29.89 12.69 -31.45
C THR A 100 -30.91 11.71 -30.86
N GLY A 101 -32.16 12.16 -30.72
CA GLY A 101 -33.36 11.32 -30.65
C GLY A 101 -33.92 11.10 -29.23
N GLY A 102 -35.20 11.46 -29.02
CA GLY A 102 -35.89 11.54 -27.72
C GLY A 102 -36.26 10.21 -27.03
N GLY A 103 -35.37 9.22 -27.05
CA GLY A 103 -35.45 8.03 -26.19
C GLY A 103 -34.38 8.06 -25.09
N GLU A 104 -34.63 7.41 -23.94
CA GLU A 104 -33.57 7.21 -22.95
C GLU A 104 -32.42 6.41 -23.59
N PRO A 105 -31.17 6.91 -23.54
CA PRO A 105 -30.05 6.17 -24.11
C PRO A 105 -29.89 4.84 -23.37
N ARG A 106 -29.80 3.74 -24.11
CA ARG A 106 -29.58 2.39 -23.57
C ARG A 106 -28.28 1.82 -24.10
N SER A 107 -27.63 1.00 -23.28
CA SER A 107 -26.47 0.20 -23.65
C SER A 107 -26.62 -1.20 -23.06
N SER A 108 -25.67 -2.07 -23.34
CA SER A 108 -25.67 -3.44 -22.81
C SER A 108 -24.28 -3.91 -22.45
N LEU A 109 -24.20 -4.90 -21.56
CA LEU A 109 -22.94 -5.59 -21.23
C LEU A 109 -22.28 -6.15 -22.49
N ALA A 110 -23.07 -6.76 -23.38
CA ALA A 110 -22.59 -7.29 -24.65
C ALA A 110 -21.98 -6.21 -25.56
N ALA A 111 -22.57 -5.01 -25.63
CA ALA A 111 -22.03 -3.90 -26.42
C ALA A 111 -20.64 -3.46 -25.92
N MET A 112 -20.35 -3.63 -24.63
CA MET A 112 -19.03 -3.38 -24.03
C MET A 112 -18.13 -4.63 -24.01
N LYS A 113 -18.52 -5.71 -24.69
CA LYS A 113 -17.81 -7.00 -24.71
C LYS A 113 -17.68 -7.63 -23.32
N ILE A 114 -18.64 -7.38 -22.44
CA ILE A 114 -18.74 -8.04 -21.14
C ILE A 114 -19.64 -9.26 -21.31
N GLN A 115 -19.11 -10.44 -20.97
CA GLN A 115 -19.92 -11.64 -20.84
C GLN A 115 -20.77 -11.52 -19.59
N ASP A 116 -22.09 -11.69 -19.73
CA ASP A 116 -23.02 -11.56 -18.62
C ASP A 116 -22.77 -12.66 -17.58
N PRO A 117 -22.32 -12.29 -16.36
CA PRO A 117 -21.98 -13.26 -15.33
C PRO A 117 -23.21 -13.80 -14.58
N PHE A 118 -24.37 -13.14 -14.71
CA PHE A 118 -25.61 -13.50 -14.01
C PHE A 118 -26.82 -13.44 -14.97
N PRO A 119 -26.90 -14.32 -16.00
CA PRO A 119 -27.97 -14.29 -16.98
C PRO A 119 -29.36 -14.43 -16.32
N HIS A 120 -30.35 -13.65 -16.78
CA HIS A 120 -31.72 -13.64 -16.27
C HIS A 120 -31.89 -13.23 -14.79
N GLU A 121 -30.80 -12.93 -14.08
CA GLU A 121 -30.83 -12.47 -12.70
C GLU A 121 -30.68 -10.95 -12.62
N PRO A 122 -31.25 -10.30 -11.57
CA PRO A 122 -31.02 -8.88 -11.33
C PRO A 122 -29.55 -8.65 -10.98
N LYS A 123 -28.94 -7.63 -11.60
CA LYS A 123 -27.55 -7.27 -11.38
C LYS A 123 -27.32 -5.77 -11.53
N VAL A 124 -26.22 -5.31 -10.95
CA VAL A 124 -25.80 -3.91 -11.00
C VAL A 124 -24.39 -3.83 -11.57
N LEU A 125 -24.21 -2.98 -12.58
CA LEU A 125 -22.90 -2.53 -13.00
C LEU A 125 -22.50 -1.35 -12.10
N TRP A 126 -21.47 -1.54 -11.28
CA TRP A 126 -20.93 -0.53 -10.39
C TRP A 126 -19.57 -0.08 -10.90
N ILE A 127 -19.43 1.22 -11.13
CA ILE A 127 -18.21 1.84 -11.66
C ILE A 127 -17.74 2.89 -10.67
N ARG A 128 -16.50 2.78 -10.22
CA ARG A 128 -15.80 3.79 -9.44
C ARG A 128 -14.79 4.50 -10.33
N TYR A 129 -14.76 5.82 -10.29
CA TYR A 129 -13.93 6.62 -11.17
C TYR A 129 -13.38 7.85 -10.44
N VAL A 130 -12.35 8.46 -11.02
CA VAL A 130 -11.77 9.73 -10.58
C VAL A 130 -12.07 10.80 -11.62
N ARG A 131 -12.49 11.97 -11.14
CA ARG A 131 -12.81 13.13 -11.96
C ARG A 131 -11.56 13.97 -12.23
N SER A 132 -11.41 14.43 -13.47
CA SER A 132 -10.41 15.43 -13.87
C SER A 132 -10.74 16.79 -13.25
N GLY A 133 -9.73 17.55 -12.83
CA GLY A 133 -9.92 18.88 -12.26
C GLY A 133 -9.78 18.91 -10.74
N ASP A 134 -10.42 18.01 -10.00
CA ASP A 134 -10.34 17.99 -8.54
C ASP A 134 -9.92 16.64 -7.96
N GLY A 135 -9.81 15.61 -8.80
CA GLY A 135 -9.43 14.28 -8.36
C GLY A 135 -10.47 13.60 -7.48
N GLN A 136 -11.72 14.10 -7.44
CA GLN A 136 -12.75 13.51 -6.61
C GLN A 136 -13.05 12.07 -7.07
N ARG A 137 -13.03 11.14 -6.12
CA ARG A 137 -13.40 9.74 -6.32
C ARG A 137 -14.92 9.60 -6.21
N LEU A 138 -15.56 9.14 -7.27
CA LEU A 138 -17.02 9.03 -7.39
C LEU A 138 -17.41 7.60 -7.77
N GLN A 139 -18.68 7.28 -7.57
CA GLN A 139 -19.23 5.97 -7.92
C GLN A 139 -20.59 6.12 -8.61
N GLN A 140 -20.82 5.28 -9.62
CA GLN A 140 -22.07 5.21 -10.36
C GLN A 140 -22.57 3.77 -10.41
N GLN A 141 -23.88 3.60 -10.22
CA GLN A 141 -24.57 2.31 -10.31
C GLN A 141 -25.54 2.33 -11.49
N PHE A 142 -25.50 1.28 -12.31
CA PHE A 142 -26.44 1.04 -13.40
C PHE A 142 -27.19 -0.26 -13.13
N GLN A 143 -28.51 -0.18 -13.10
CA GLN A 143 -29.37 -1.35 -13.02
C GLN A 143 -29.36 -2.07 -14.36
N VAL A 144 -28.94 -3.34 -14.35
CA VAL A 144 -28.83 -4.17 -15.53
C VAL A 144 -29.97 -5.19 -15.54
N ASP A 145 -30.72 -5.20 -16.64
CA ASP A 145 -31.84 -6.12 -16.86
C ASP A 145 -31.36 -7.56 -17.12
N GLY A 146 -32.32 -8.50 -17.17
CA GLY A 146 -32.04 -9.93 -17.34
C GLY A 146 -31.29 -10.27 -18.63
N ASP A 147 -31.41 -9.43 -19.66
CA ASP A 147 -30.78 -9.58 -20.97
C ASP A 147 -29.44 -8.81 -21.07
N GLY A 148 -28.99 -8.21 -19.96
CA GLY A 148 -27.72 -7.48 -19.89
C GLY A 148 -27.81 -6.03 -20.37
N GLY A 149 -29.00 -5.50 -20.64
CA GLY A 149 -29.26 -4.11 -21.00
C GLY A 149 -29.37 -3.18 -19.79
N PHE A 150 -29.03 -1.91 -19.95
CA PHE A 150 -29.20 -0.90 -18.90
C PHE A 150 -29.44 0.50 -19.47
N ALA A 151 -30.13 1.32 -18.68
CA ALA A 151 -30.32 2.74 -18.97
C ALA A 151 -29.01 3.48 -18.71
N VAL A 152 -28.55 4.19 -19.73
CA VAL A 152 -27.28 4.90 -19.72
C VAL A 152 -27.47 6.25 -19.04
N ARG A 153 -26.54 6.58 -18.15
CA ARG A 153 -26.41 7.90 -17.52
C ARG A 153 -24.98 8.34 -17.68
N GLU A 154 -24.80 9.63 -17.97
CA GLU A 154 -23.47 10.20 -18.11
C GLU A 154 -22.68 10.05 -16.80
N ILE A 155 -21.45 9.58 -16.95
CA ILE A 155 -20.43 9.62 -15.91
C ILE A 155 -19.57 10.85 -16.19
N ALA A 156 -19.84 11.92 -15.43
CA ALA A 156 -19.13 13.19 -15.52
C ALA A 156 -17.70 13.07 -14.99
N MET A 157 -16.79 12.65 -15.87
CA MET A 157 -15.35 12.55 -15.61
C MET A 157 -14.65 13.91 -15.71
N ASP A 158 -15.29 14.90 -16.32
CA ASP A 158 -14.83 16.28 -16.37
C ASP A 158 -15.49 17.09 -15.24
N MET A 159 -14.74 18.02 -14.65
CA MET A 159 -15.33 18.99 -13.72
C MET A 159 -16.14 20.04 -14.47
N GLU A 160 -17.34 20.32 -13.99
CA GLU A 160 -18.22 21.33 -14.59
C GLU A 160 -17.60 22.73 -14.51
N LEU A 161 -17.44 23.38 -15.66
CA LEU A 161 -16.84 24.72 -15.76
C LEU A 161 -17.74 25.83 -15.21
N ASP A 162 -19.05 25.57 -15.11
CA ASP A 162 -20.05 26.55 -14.68
C ASP A 162 -19.93 26.86 -13.18
N GLN A 163 -19.27 26.00 -12.42
CA GLN A 163 -18.96 26.24 -11.02
C GLN A 163 -17.67 27.05 -10.90
N ARG A 164 -17.63 28.00 -9.96
CA ARG A 164 -16.45 28.85 -9.71
C ARG A 164 -15.16 28.06 -9.51
N ALA A 165 -15.24 26.91 -8.83
CA ALA A 165 -14.11 25.99 -8.64
C ALA A 165 -13.67 25.35 -9.98
N GLY A 166 -14.63 24.92 -10.79
CA GLY A 166 -14.44 24.43 -12.16
C GLY A 166 -13.68 25.41 -13.04
N SER A 167 -14.19 26.64 -13.12
CA SER A 167 -13.58 27.70 -13.93
C SER A 167 -12.15 28.03 -13.49
N VAL A 168 -11.81 27.95 -12.20
CA VAL A 168 -10.45 28.27 -11.73
C VAL A 168 -9.47 27.16 -12.08
N GLN A 169 -9.86 25.89 -11.90
CA GLN A 169 -8.95 24.75 -12.08
C GLN A 169 -8.79 24.34 -13.55
N MET A 170 -9.86 24.49 -14.35
CA MET A 170 -9.96 23.93 -15.71
C MET A 170 -9.95 25.00 -16.82
N ALA A 171 -10.01 26.29 -16.50
CA ALA A 171 -9.82 27.35 -17.48
C ALA A 171 -8.37 27.82 -17.54
N LEU A 172 -7.93 28.12 -18.77
CA LEU A 172 -6.59 28.61 -19.09
C LEU A 172 -6.70 29.79 -20.04
N THR A 173 -5.84 30.79 -19.85
CA THR A 173 -5.64 31.83 -20.86
C THR A 173 -4.79 31.31 -22.01
N LYS A 174 -4.70 32.08 -23.11
CA LYS A 174 -3.86 31.71 -24.25
C LYS A 174 -2.37 31.73 -23.89
N GLU A 175 -1.97 32.68 -23.05
CA GLU A 175 -0.60 32.86 -22.58
C GLU A 175 -0.19 31.69 -21.68
N GLU A 176 -1.07 31.30 -20.74
CA GLU A 176 -0.86 30.12 -19.89
C GLU A 176 -0.75 28.86 -20.72
N PHE A 177 -1.63 28.68 -21.72
CA PHE A 177 -1.57 27.55 -22.63
C PHE A 177 -0.22 27.45 -23.35
N VAL A 178 0.26 28.53 -23.96
CA VAL A 178 1.56 28.56 -24.64
C VAL A 178 2.70 28.27 -23.67
N SER A 179 2.64 28.85 -22.47
CA SER A 179 3.66 28.62 -21.44
C SER A 179 3.71 27.15 -21.01
N CYS A 180 2.57 26.51 -20.77
CA CYS A 180 2.46 25.10 -20.39
C CYS A 180 2.96 24.14 -21.50
N VAL A 181 2.68 24.46 -22.76
CA VAL A 181 3.19 23.69 -23.91
C VAL A 181 4.71 23.74 -23.97
N LEU A 182 5.29 24.93 -23.81
CA LEU A 182 6.74 25.12 -23.89
C LEU A 182 7.48 24.57 -22.66
N SER A 183 6.82 24.54 -21.49
CA SER A 183 7.39 23.97 -20.27
C SER A 183 7.30 22.44 -20.24
N SER A 184 6.43 21.82 -21.02
CA SER A 184 6.35 20.36 -21.16
C SER A 184 7.43 19.89 -22.13
N PRO A 185 8.46 19.13 -21.67
CA PRO A 185 9.48 18.60 -22.57
C PRO A 185 8.87 17.73 -23.66
N LEU A 186 7.83 16.97 -23.33
CA LEU A 186 7.11 16.12 -24.27
C LEU A 186 6.45 16.94 -25.38
N LEU A 187 5.60 17.91 -25.04
CA LEU A 187 4.87 18.68 -26.07
C LEU A 187 5.78 19.66 -26.81
N GLY A 188 6.67 20.35 -26.10
CA GLY A 188 7.60 21.32 -26.68
C GLY A 188 8.59 20.68 -27.64
N GLU A 189 9.20 19.55 -27.27
CA GLU A 189 10.14 18.85 -28.15
C GLU A 189 9.43 18.23 -29.35
N THR A 190 8.25 17.65 -29.16
CA THR A 190 7.46 17.13 -30.28
C THR A 190 7.12 18.23 -31.28
N LEU A 191 6.70 19.41 -30.82
CA LEU A 191 6.46 20.56 -31.69
C LEU A 191 7.73 21.05 -32.39
N ARG A 192 8.86 21.10 -31.69
CA ARG A 192 10.15 21.48 -32.29
C ARG A 192 10.53 20.55 -33.43
N ARG A 193 10.38 19.24 -33.23
CA ARG A 193 10.68 18.21 -34.24
C ARG A 193 9.78 18.31 -35.45
N LEU A 194 8.48 18.60 -35.25
CA LEU A 194 7.52 18.84 -36.33
C LEU A 194 7.91 20.03 -37.22
N SER A 195 8.55 21.05 -36.65
CA SER A 195 9.05 22.19 -37.41
C SER A 195 10.32 21.89 -38.21
N THR A 196 11.05 20.81 -37.89
CA THR A 196 12.35 20.46 -38.49
C THR A 196 12.30 19.23 -39.41
N THR A 197 11.19 18.49 -39.44
CA THR A 197 11.03 17.30 -40.28
C THR A 197 10.20 17.62 -41.53
N ASP A 198 10.77 17.29 -42.70
CA ASP A 198 10.10 17.40 -43.99
C ASP A 198 9.00 16.32 -44.09
N ASN A 199 7.73 16.73 -44.19
CA ASN A 199 6.55 15.85 -44.19
C ASN A 199 6.39 15.04 -45.50
N SER A 200 7.48 14.78 -46.23
CA SER A 200 7.41 13.91 -47.41
C SER A 200 7.15 12.46 -46.96
N ASN A 201 6.10 11.82 -47.49
CA ASN A 201 5.70 10.43 -47.22
C ASN A 201 6.80 9.36 -47.50
N ARG A 202 8.01 9.77 -47.90
CA ARG A 202 9.14 8.89 -48.23
C ARG A 202 10.05 8.54 -47.06
N ARG A 203 10.00 9.29 -45.94
CA ARG A 203 10.76 8.97 -44.71
C ARG A 203 9.94 9.36 -43.47
N VAL A 204 9.15 8.41 -42.99
CA VAL A 204 8.51 8.52 -41.67
C VAL A 204 9.59 8.23 -40.61
N PRO A 205 9.87 9.15 -39.67
CA PRO A 205 10.80 8.89 -38.56
C PRO A 205 10.35 7.70 -37.71
N ASP A 206 11.30 6.97 -37.12
CA ASP A 206 10.99 5.86 -36.23
C ASP A 206 10.24 6.36 -34.98
N GLY A 207 9.18 5.65 -34.59
CA GLY A 207 8.38 5.98 -33.42
C GLY A 207 9.23 5.91 -32.15
N HIS A 208 9.19 6.97 -31.34
CA HIS A 208 9.94 7.01 -30.09
C HIS A 208 9.07 6.58 -28.91
N PRO A 209 9.51 5.62 -28.08
CA PRO A 209 8.81 5.29 -26.85
C PRO A 209 8.86 6.48 -25.89
N ILE A 210 7.73 6.78 -25.27
CA ILE A 210 7.62 7.82 -24.24
C ILE A 210 7.73 7.15 -22.88
N LYS A 211 8.69 7.60 -22.06
CA LYS A 211 8.75 7.26 -20.65
C LYS A 211 7.60 7.97 -19.94
N LEU A 212 6.66 7.21 -19.40
CA LEU A 212 5.54 7.72 -18.62
C LEU A 212 5.84 7.51 -17.14
N ASP A 213 6.14 8.59 -16.43
CA ASP A 213 6.24 8.60 -14.98
C ASP A 213 4.83 8.84 -14.42
N VAL A 214 4.16 7.76 -13.99
CA VAL A 214 2.78 7.80 -13.48
C VAL A 214 2.80 7.83 -11.96
N ALA A 215 2.56 9.01 -11.38
CA ALA A 215 2.26 9.14 -9.95
C ALA A 215 0.76 8.96 -9.73
N VAL A 216 0.37 7.86 -9.07
CA VAL A 216 -1.02 7.65 -8.64
C VAL A 216 -1.20 8.38 -7.31
N ALA A 217 -1.49 9.68 -7.36
CA ALA A 217 -1.79 10.44 -6.15
C ALA A 217 -3.21 10.14 -5.67
N ASP A 218 -3.38 9.81 -4.39
CA ASP A 218 -4.69 9.84 -3.75
C ASP A 218 -4.94 11.24 -3.17
N PRO A 219 -5.76 12.10 -3.82
CA PRO A 219 -6.06 13.44 -3.30
C PRO A 219 -6.85 13.39 -1.97
N THR A 220 -7.42 12.25 -1.60
CA THR A 220 -8.03 12.03 -0.27
C THR A 220 -7.04 11.55 0.78
N ARG A 221 -5.81 11.17 0.39
CA ARG A 221 -4.73 10.64 1.24
C ARG A 221 -5.09 9.42 2.08
N GLU A 222 -6.22 8.73 1.85
CA GLU A 222 -6.66 7.64 2.74
C GLU A 222 -5.71 6.42 2.65
N ASP A 223 -5.28 6.04 1.44
CA ASP A 223 -4.35 4.91 1.24
C ASP A 223 -2.88 5.32 1.52
N GLU A 224 -2.48 6.55 1.17
CA GLU A 224 -1.12 7.07 1.43
C GLU A 224 -0.89 7.36 2.92
N GLU A 225 -1.91 7.78 3.67
CA GLU A 225 -1.82 7.90 5.13
C GLU A 225 -1.72 6.53 5.78
N GLU A 226 -2.31 5.46 5.24
CA GLU A 226 -2.15 4.12 5.80
C GLU A 226 -0.72 3.60 5.59
N ASP A 227 -0.17 3.70 4.38
CA ASP A 227 1.21 3.29 4.09
C ASP A 227 2.26 4.23 4.74
N PHE A 228 1.99 5.54 4.84
CA PHE A 228 2.82 6.50 5.59
C PHE A 228 2.73 6.26 7.11
N MET A 229 1.55 6.00 7.66
CA MET A 229 1.38 5.67 9.07
C MET A 229 1.97 4.29 9.39
N ASP A 230 1.98 3.34 8.45
CA ASP A 230 2.69 2.06 8.57
C ASP A 230 4.22 2.26 8.54
N ALA A 231 4.72 3.19 7.73
CA ALA A 231 6.14 3.57 7.69
C ALA A 231 6.57 4.37 8.95
N VAL A 232 5.70 5.21 9.49
CA VAL A 232 5.95 6.02 10.69
C VAL A 232 5.72 5.23 11.97
N ASN A 233 4.85 4.22 11.93
CA ASN A 233 4.52 3.35 13.06
C ASN A 233 4.64 1.88 12.62
N VAL A 234 5.84 1.33 12.78
CA VAL A 234 6.18 -0.06 12.43
C VAL A 234 5.24 -1.07 13.11
N ARG A 235 4.59 -0.70 14.23
CA ARG A 235 3.64 -1.56 15.00
C ARG A 235 4.21 -2.94 15.33
N GLN A 236 5.52 -2.97 15.57
CA GLN A 236 6.25 -4.12 16.07
C GLN A 236 6.84 -3.74 17.42
N GLY A 237 6.47 -4.50 18.45
CA GLY A 237 7.01 -4.37 19.79
C GLY A 237 8.13 -5.40 20.01
N VAL A 238 9.22 -4.97 20.66
CA VAL A 238 10.34 -5.85 21.01
C VAL A 238 10.43 -5.99 22.53
N LEU A 239 10.19 -7.20 23.03
CA LEU A 239 10.26 -7.55 24.44
C LEU A 239 11.59 -8.26 24.73
N LEU A 240 12.30 -7.80 25.76
CA LEU A 240 13.49 -8.46 26.28
C LEU A 240 13.15 -9.09 27.63
N GLU A 241 13.29 -10.40 27.72
CA GLU A 241 13.12 -11.16 28.96
C GLU A 241 14.47 -11.63 29.48
N ILE A 242 14.70 -11.49 30.78
CA ILE A 242 15.92 -11.92 31.46
C ILE A 242 15.58 -13.12 32.34
N TRP A 243 16.34 -14.18 32.16
CA TRP A 243 16.14 -15.48 32.79
C TRP A 243 17.43 -15.94 33.43
N ASP A 244 17.30 -16.66 34.55
CA ASP A 244 18.39 -17.40 35.18
C ASP A 244 18.43 -18.82 34.61
N TYR A 245 19.58 -19.25 34.10
CA TYR A 245 19.73 -20.58 33.52
C TYR A 245 19.97 -21.65 34.59
N ASP A 246 19.10 -22.67 34.62
CA ASP A 246 19.18 -23.77 35.56
C ASP A 246 19.37 -25.11 34.85
N ALA A 247 20.50 -25.80 35.11
CA ALA A 247 20.77 -27.10 34.46
C ALA A 247 19.90 -28.25 34.99
N LEU A 248 19.50 -28.19 36.27
CA LEU A 248 18.78 -29.26 36.99
C LEU A 248 17.34 -28.88 37.35
N SER A 249 16.99 -27.63 37.11
CA SER A 249 15.79 -26.94 37.57
C SER A 249 15.16 -26.24 36.36
N LYS A 250 14.03 -25.56 36.56
CA LYS A 250 13.46 -24.71 35.51
C LYS A 250 14.05 -23.32 35.66
N ASP A 251 14.47 -22.74 34.55
CA ASP A 251 14.96 -21.37 34.48
C ASP A 251 14.05 -20.37 35.20
N ASP A 252 14.70 -19.47 35.94
CA ASP A 252 14.09 -18.61 36.93
C ASP A 252 13.91 -17.19 36.35
N PHE A 253 12.71 -16.63 36.40
CA PHE A 253 12.47 -15.32 35.79
C PHE A 253 13.15 -14.20 36.61
N LEU A 254 13.96 -13.37 35.94
CA LEU A 254 14.66 -12.24 36.56
C LEU A 254 13.98 -10.90 36.25
N GLY A 255 13.27 -10.82 35.13
CA GLY A 255 12.42 -9.68 34.78
C GLY A 255 12.33 -9.46 33.27
N GLU A 256 11.62 -8.42 32.87
CA GLU A 256 11.49 -8.02 31.47
C GLU A 256 11.53 -6.51 31.30
N CYS A 257 11.86 -6.09 30.09
CA CYS A 257 11.77 -4.70 29.66
C CYS A 257 11.41 -4.62 28.18
N TRP A 258 10.73 -3.56 27.80
CA TRP A 258 10.38 -3.29 26.41
C TRP A 258 11.40 -2.34 25.81
N LEU A 259 11.81 -2.62 24.58
CA LEU A 259 12.50 -1.64 23.77
C LEU A 259 11.55 -0.46 23.49
N PRO A 260 12.04 0.80 23.43
CA PRO A 260 11.25 1.91 22.94
C PRO A 260 10.68 1.63 21.54
N PRO A 261 9.60 2.34 21.13
CA PRO A 261 9.05 2.18 19.79
C PRO A 261 10.13 2.32 18.73
N LEU A 262 10.15 1.42 17.72
CA LEU A 262 11.20 1.39 16.70
C LEU A 262 11.34 2.73 15.96
N SER A 263 10.24 3.49 15.80
CA SER A 263 10.24 4.84 15.22
C SER A 263 11.02 5.89 16.03
N SER A 264 11.31 5.63 17.30
CA SER A 264 12.16 6.48 18.15
C SER A 264 13.65 6.13 18.06
N ILE A 265 13.96 4.96 17.50
CA ILE A 265 15.31 4.46 17.26
C ILE A 265 15.68 4.87 15.83
N GLY A 266 16.84 5.50 15.68
CA GLY A 266 17.30 5.94 14.37
C GLY A 266 18.32 4.99 13.78
N ALA A 267 18.78 5.31 12.57
CA ALA A 267 19.90 4.60 11.94
C ALA A 267 21.23 4.81 12.69
N THR A 268 21.33 5.86 13.51
CA THR A 268 22.48 6.08 14.39
C THR A 268 22.37 5.25 15.66
N PRO A 269 23.44 4.54 16.08
CA PRO A 269 23.39 3.74 17.29
C PRO A 269 23.09 4.57 18.52
N LYS A 270 22.07 4.17 19.27
CA LYS A 270 21.67 4.79 20.54
C LYS A 270 21.83 3.78 21.66
N GLN A 271 22.39 4.25 22.77
CA GLN A 271 22.45 3.50 24.01
C GLN A 271 21.20 3.71 24.84
N PHE A 272 20.70 2.63 25.43
CA PHE A 272 19.52 2.60 26.28
C PHE A 272 19.87 1.95 27.62
N VAL A 273 19.27 2.49 28.68
CA VAL A 273 19.24 1.89 30.00
C VAL A 273 17.78 1.60 30.31
N LEU A 274 17.41 0.32 30.26
CA LEU A 274 16.04 -0.13 30.40
C LEU A 274 15.83 -0.72 31.79
N PRO A 275 14.94 -0.15 32.61
CA PRO A 275 14.68 -0.68 33.95
C PRO A 275 13.99 -2.03 33.86
N VAL A 276 14.56 -3.04 34.52
CA VAL A 276 14.04 -4.41 34.56
C VAL A 276 12.87 -4.48 35.52
N ARG A 277 11.74 -4.99 35.06
CA ARG A 277 10.49 -5.03 35.83
C ARG A 277 9.92 -6.44 35.87
N GLY A 278 9.07 -6.69 36.86
CA GLY A 278 8.28 -7.92 36.89
C GLY A 278 7.23 -7.91 35.79
N ALA A 279 6.88 -9.10 35.28
CA ALA A 279 5.81 -9.25 34.32
C ALA A 279 4.49 -8.76 34.95
N PRO A 280 3.72 -7.89 34.28
CA PRO A 280 2.45 -7.41 34.79
C PRO A 280 1.47 -8.57 35.00
N ALA A 281 0.49 -8.37 35.89
CA ALA A 281 -0.59 -9.32 36.08
C ALA A 281 -1.50 -9.31 34.84
N ASP A 282 -1.14 -10.11 33.85
CA ASP A 282 -1.80 -10.18 32.55
C ASP A 282 -2.32 -11.59 32.36
N GLN A 283 -3.63 -11.77 32.60
CA GLN A 283 -4.27 -13.07 32.47
C GLN A 283 -4.42 -13.50 31.01
N ASP A 284 -4.37 -12.54 30.07
CA ASP A 284 -4.73 -12.78 28.68
C ASP A 284 -3.52 -12.75 27.73
N GLY A 285 -2.35 -12.21 28.14
CA GLY A 285 -1.15 -12.13 27.29
C GLY A 285 -1.06 -10.87 26.42
N SER A 286 -1.82 -9.84 26.77
CA SER A 286 -1.97 -8.57 26.07
C SER A 286 -0.87 -7.52 26.37
N LEU A 287 -0.13 -7.68 27.47
CA LEU A 287 0.88 -6.76 27.99
C LEU A 287 2.27 -7.41 28.08
N THR A 288 2.32 -8.73 28.18
CA THR A 288 3.57 -9.51 28.26
C THR A 288 3.39 -10.86 27.57
N ARG A 289 4.49 -11.46 27.13
CA ARG A 289 4.45 -12.80 26.54
C ARG A 289 3.89 -13.79 27.58
N PRO A 290 2.88 -14.60 27.22
CA PRO A 290 2.34 -15.59 28.13
C PRO A 290 3.37 -16.67 28.44
N ASP A 291 3.76 -16.75 29.72
CA ASP A 291 4.55 -17.86 30.25
C ASP A 291 4.21 -18.08 31.72
N SER A 292 3.90 -19.33 32.07
CA SER A 292 3.61 -19.72 33.45
C SER A 292 4.76 -19.44 34.42
N LYS A 293 6.00 -19.43 33.93
CA LYS A 293 7.21 -19.25 34.74
C LYS A 293 7.49 -17.79 35.13
N LYS A 294 6.80 -16.83 34.51
CA LYS A 294 6.91 -15.41 34.88
C LYS A 294 6.21 -15.07 36.19
N ARG A 295 5.41 -15.99 36.73
CA ARG A 295 4.65 -15.78 37.97
C ARG A 295 5.55 -15.96 39.19
N LEU A 296 6.17 -14.86 39.61
CA LEU A 296 6.96 -14.81 40.84
C LEU A 296 6.09 -14.82 42.10
N ASP A 297 6.64 -15.33 43.20
CA ASP A 297 6.07 -15.15 44.54
C ASP A 297 5.95 -13.65 44.85
N ARG A 298 4.86 -13.21 45.51
CA ARG A 298 4.61 -11.82 45.92
C ARG A 298 5.75 -11.18 46.71
N LYS A 299 6.60 -11.99 47.34
CA LYS A 299 7.78 -11.51 48.10
C LYS A 299 8.98 -11.17 47.21
N LEU A 300 9.06 -11.76 46.02
CA LEU A 300 10.15 -11.56 45.08
C LEU A 300 9.85 -10.35 44.21
N LYS A 301 10.85 -9.48 44.04
CA LYS A 301 10.77 -8.31 43.17
C LYS A 301 11.87 -8.41 42.12
N CYS A 302 11.53 -8.16 40.87
CA CYS A 302 12.50 -7.91 39.82
C CYS A 302 13.16 -6.56 40.08
N THR A 303 14.48 -6.52 39.94
CA THR A 303 15.31 -5.33 40.10
C THR A 303 16.38 -5.33 39.02
N GLY A 304 16.97 -4.16 38.80
CA GLY A 304 18.13 -3.98 37.94
C GLY A 304 17.83 -3.19 36.68
N ASP A 305 18.88 -2.91 35.92
CA ASP A 305 18.86 -2.14 34.69
C ASP A 305 19.59 -2.90 33.58
N LEU A 306 19.00 -2.97 32.40
CA LEU A 306 19.58 -3.57 31.21
C LEU A 306 20.17 -2.49 30.31
N PHE A 307 21.46 -2.58 30.02
CA PHE A 307 22.19 -1.69 29.12
C PHE A 307 22.30 -2.34 27.74
N LEU A 308 21.79 -1.66 26.73
CA LEU A 308 21.86 -2.10 25.34
C LEU A 308 22.12 -0.95 24.39
N GLU A 309 22.55 -1.27 23.18
CA GLU A 309 22.66 -0.36 22.06
C GLU A 309 21.77 -0.87 20.93
N ALA A 310 21.00 0.02 20.30
CA ALA A 310 20.13 -0.35 19.20
C ALA A 310 20.20 0.67 18.05
N THR A 311 20.13 0.15 16.83
CA THR A 311 19.88 0.91 15.59
C THR A 311 18.66 0.36 14.90
N TRP A 312 17.89 1.24 14.27
CA TRP A 312 16.78 0.86 13.42
C TRP A 312 16.91 1.59 12.08
N THR A 313 16.98 0.81 11.01
CA THR A 313 17.02 1.33 9.64
C THR A 313 15.79 0.85 8.90
N PHE A 314 14.97 1.80 8.43
CA PHE A 314 13.75 1.53 7.69
C PHE A 314 13.53 2.59 6.59
N PRO A 315 13.19 2.19 5.36
CA PRO A 315 13.20 0.81 4.85
C PRO A 315 14.63 0.26 4.75
N LEU A 316 14.78 -1.08 4.76
CA LEU A 316 16.08 -1.76 4.66
C LEU A 316 16.76 -1.53 3.30
N HIS A 317 15.94 -1.47 2.25
CA HIS A 317 16.38 -1.11 0.91
C HIS A 317 15.71 0.21 0.52
N GLU A 318 16.49 1.23 0.25
CA GLU A 318 16.00 2.40 -0.48
C GLU A 318 15.51 1.90 -1.85
N ALA A 319 14.35 2.38 -2.30
CA ALA A 319 13.84 2.05 -3.62
C ALA A 319 14.93 2.42 -4.64
N GLN A 320 15.61 1.43 -5.21
CA GLN A 320 16.56 1.68 -6.28
C GLN A 320 15.78 2.26 -7.46
N GLU A 321 15.85 3.58 -7.63
CA GLU A 321 15.47 4.25 -8.86
C GLU A 321 16.47 3.85 -9.95
N GLY A 322 16.17 2.80 -10.70
CA GLY A 322 16.82 2.53 -11.99
C GLY A 322 18.07 1.65 -11.99
N GLY A 323 18.06 0.52 -11.29
CA GLY A 323 19.06 -0.54 -11.49
C GLY A 323 18.77 -1.39 -12.73
N GLU A 324 19.38 -1.01 -13.85
CA GLU A 324 19.55 -1.88 -15.03
C GLU A 324 20.45 -3.08 -14.67
N GLU A 325 19.86 -4.22 -14.26
CA GLU A 325 20.55 -5.50 -14.34
C GLU A 325 19.66 -6.55 -15.03
N GLU A 326 20.01 -6.76 -16.29
CA GLU A 326 19.90 -7.97 -17.11
C GLU A 326 18.77 -8.97 -16.76
N THR A 327 17.57 -8.73 -17.31
CA THR A 327 16.81 -9.82 -17.91
C THR A 327 16.26 -9.35 -19.25
N GLY A 328 16.60 -10.10 -20.31
CA GLY A 328 16.30 -9.73 -21.69
C GLY A 328 14.84 -9.39 -21.97
N GLU A 329 14.69 -8.45 -22.90
CA GLU A 329 13.52 -8.13 -23.73
C GLU A 329 12.14 -8.65 -23.27
N GLY A 330 11.29 -7.71 -22.84
CA GLY A 330 9.87 -7.70 -23.24
C GLY A 330 8.84 -8.35 -22.33
N SER A 331 9.19 -8.84 -21.14
CA SER A 331 8.20 -9.38 -20.18
C SER A 331 7.89 -8.38 -19.05
N PRO A 332 6.61 -8.14 -18.70
CA PRO A 332 6.27 -7.36 -17.51
C PRO A 332 6.91 -8.00 -16.26
N PRO A 333 7.33 -7.22 -15.25
CA PRO A 333 7.89 -7.79 -14.02
C PRO A 333 6.88 -8.79 -13.45
N SER A 334 7.35 -10.01 -13.20
CA SER A 334 6.52 -11.08 -12.67
C SER A 334 5.85 -10.61 -11.37
N LEU A 335 4.65 -11.13 -11.09
CA LEU A 335 3.93 -10.86 -9.83
C LEU A 335 4.84 -11.07 -8.61
N GLU A 336 5.69 -12.08 -8.66
CA GLU A 336 6.68 -12.39 -7.63
C GLU A 336 7.71 -11.27 -7.41
N ARG A 337 8.19 -10.59 -8.47
CA ARG A 337 9.11 -9.47 -8.34
C ARG A 337 8.45 -8.27 -7.67
N ARG A 338 7.17 -8.01 -7.97
CA ARG A 338 6.41 -6.92 -7.32
C ARG A 338 6.16 -7.20 -5.84
N VAL A 339 5.78 -8.44 -5.50
CA VAL A 339 5.58 -8.86 -4.11
C VAL A 339 6.88 -8.74 -3.32
N LYS A 340 8.02 -9.18 -3.88
CA LYS A 340 9.33 -9.01 -3.25
C LYS A 340 9.71 -7.55 -3.05
N GLN A 341 9.41 -6.69 -4.02
CA GLN A 341 9.71 -5.26 -3.92
C GLN A 341 8.86 -4.58 -2.84
N GLU A 342 7.57 -4.92 -2.75
CA GLU A 342 6.70 -4.45 -1.66
C GLU A 342 7.19 -4.96 -0.29
N GLU A 343 7.55 -6.24 -0.17
CA GLU A 343 8.10 -6.81 1.06
C GLU A 343 9.38 -6.09 1.51
N MET A 344 10.27 -5.75 0.58
CA MET A 344 11.49 -4.98 0.88
C MET A 344 11.19 -3.57 1.39
N LEU A 345 10.17 -2.89 0.83
CA LEU A 345 9.76 -1.56 1.28
C LEU A 345 9.11 -1.57 2.67
N HIS A 346 8.53 -2.70 3.07
CA HIS A 346 7.90 -2.89 4.37
C HIS A 346 8.80 -3.62 5.39
N THR A 347 10.08 -3.85 5.07
CA THR A 347 11.04 -4.50 5.96
C THR A 347 12.10 -3.51 6.43
N GLY A 348 12.39 -3.49 7.73
CA GLY A 348 13.53 -2.77 8.30
C GLY A 348 14.50 -3.71 9.01
N SER A 349 15.68 -3.20 9.35
CA SER A 349 16.70 -3.92 10.13
C SER A 349 16.90 -3.28 11.50
N LEU A 350 16.73 -4.09 12.54
CA LEU A 350 17.03 -3.78 13.93
C LEU A 350 18.35 -4.45 14.29
N ALA A 351 19.42 -3.67 14.46
CA ALA A 351 20.63 -4.19 15.09
C ALA A 351 20.54 -3.93 16.60
N LEU A 352 20.67 -4.99 17.39
CA LEU A 352 20.58 -4.96 18.83
C LEU A 352 21.86 -5.51 19.45
N LYS A 353 22.51 -4.72 20.29
CA LYS A 353 23.69 -5.11 21.05
C LYS A 353 23.39 -5.10 22.54
N LEU A 354 23.36 -6.28 23.15
CA LEU A 354 23.25 -6.45 24.59
C LEU A 354 24.62 -6.22 25.23
N VAL A 355 24.74 -5.15 26.02
CA VAL A 355 26.03 -4.76 26.62
C VAL A 355 26.19 -5.48 27.96
N LYS A 356 25.35 -5.13 28.94
CA LYS A 356 25.40 -5.65 30.31
C LYS A 356 24.07 -5.44 31.04
N ALA A 357 23.92 -6.03 32.21
CA ALA A 357 22.91 -5.62 33.18
C ALA A 357 23.56 -5.33 34.52
N GLU A 358 22.89 -4.55 35.36
CA GLU A 358 23.35 -4.24 36.72
C GLU A 358 22.21 -4.40 37.73
N GLY A 359 22.51 -4.88 38.93
CA GLY A 359 21.56 -4.95 40.04
C GLY A 359 20.42 -5.95 39.86
N LEU A 360 20.64 -7.01 39.07
CA LEU A 360 19.65 -8.07 38.90
C LEU A 360 19.34 -8.78 40.24
N ARG A 361 18.11 -9.29 40.35
CA ARG A 361 17.72 -10.17 41.46
C ARG A 361 18.62 -11.41 41.48
N LYS A 362 19.02 -11.84 42.69
CA LYS A 362 19.58 -13.17 42.92
C LYS A 362 18.48 -14.23 42.86
N ALA A 363 18.65 -15.20 41.97
CA ALA A 363 17.82 -16.39 41.94
C ALA A 363 18.43 -17.53 42.76
N ASP A 364 19.77 -17.64 42.75
CA ASP A 364 20.52 -18.58 43.58
C ASP A 364 21.26 -17.95 44.77
N ALA A 365 21.63 -18.79 45.74
CA ALA A 365 22.46 -18.41 46.88
C ALA A 365 23.83 -17.83 46.48
N LYS A 366 24.36 -18.24 45.32
CA LYS A 366 25.69 -17.86 44.82
C LYS A 366 25.66 -16.79 43.72
N GLY A 367 24.49 -16.28 43.33
CA GLY A 367 24.33 -15.34 42.22
C GLY A 367 23.16 -15.73 41.34
N SER A 368 23.22 -15.37 40.08
CA SER A 368 22.34 -15.90 39.02
C SER A 368 23.24 -16.22 37.82
N ASP A 369 22.80 -17.06 36.91
CA ASP A 369 23.36 -17.37 35.60
C ASP A 369 22.54 -16.69 34.47
N PRO A 370 22.44 -15.35 34.43
CA PRO A 370 21.49 -14.64 33.58
C PRO A 370 21.78 -14.75 32.08
N TYR A 371 20.71 -14.92 31.30
CA TYR A 371 20.65 -14.78 29.85
C TYR A 371 19.42 -13.98 29.42
N VAL A 372 19.42 -13.50 28.18
CA VAL A 372 18.35 -12.65 27.63
C VAL A 372 17.71 -13.34 26.43
N CYS A 373 16.38 -13.34 26.39
CA CYS A 373 15.59 -13.73 25.23
C CYS A 373 14.87 -12.50 24.66
N VAL A 374 14.95 -12.34 23.35
CA VAL A 374 14.29 -11.26 22.61
C VAL A 374 13.10 -11.83 21.86
N TYR A 375 11.93 -11.26 22.07
CA TYR A 375 10.68 -11.64 21.42
C TYR A 375 10.10 -10.47 20.63
N VAL A 376 9.48 -10.79 19.51
CA VAL A 376 8.78 -9.82 18.65
C VAL A 376 7.28 -10.03 18.79
N ARG A 377 6.56 -8.91 18.85
CA ARG A 377 5.11 -8.87 18.89
C ARG A 377 4.57 -7.92 17.85
N ASN A 378 3.70 -8.43 16.99
CA ASN A 378 2.94 -7.61 16.08
C ASN A 378 1.74 -6.97 16.80
N GLU A 379 1.80 -5.66 17.00
CA GLU A 379 0.80 -4.91 17.78
C GLU A 379 -0.55 -4.77 17.06
N THR A 380 -0.64 -5.16 15.79
CA THR A 380 -1.88 -5.08 15.01
C THR A 380 -2.84 -6.23 15.29
N PHE A 381 -2.40 -7.30 15.96
CA PHE A 381 -3.18 -8.50 16.25
C PHE A 381 -3.83 -8.42 17.64
N GLY A 382 -5.14 -8.64 17.70
CA GLY A 382 -5.89 -8.79 18.94
C GLY A 382 -5.93 -10.24 19.46
N LYS A 383 -6.64 -10.47 20.58
CA LYS A 383 -6.82 -11.79 21.21
C LYS A 383 -7.36 -12.87 20.25
N GLY A 384 -8.25 -12.47 19.34
CA GLY A 384 -8.93 -13.37 18.40
C GLY A 384 -8.30 -13.41 17.00
N ASP A 385 -7.24 -12.63 16.76
CA ASP A 385 -6.53 -12.67 15.50
C ASP A 385 -5.43 -13.75 15.56
N SER A 386 -5.28 -14.52 14.49
CA SER A 386 -4.17 -15.47 14.33
C SER A 386 -3.76 -15.51 12.86
N ALA A 387 -2.47 -15.66 12.61
CA ALA A 387 -1.92 -15.91 11.27
C ALA A 387 -0.87 -17.01 11.34
N GLN A 388 -0.40 -17.48 10.18
CA GLN A 388 0.68 -18.46 10.16
C GLN A 388 1.92 -17.87 10.86
N GLY A 389 2.39 -18.55 11.91
CA GLY A 389 3.53 -18.08 12.72
C GLY A 389 3.21 -16.99 13.75
N ILE A 390 1.94 -16.57 13.89
CA ILE A 390 1.51 -15.52 14.82
C ILE A 390 0.37 -16.03 15.69
N GLY A 391 0.64 -16.12 16.99
CA GLY A 391 -0.31 -16.52 18.03
C GLY A 391 -1.19 -15.37 18.51
N ALA A 392 -1.96 -15.64 19.57
CA ALA A 392 -2.84 -14.65 20.18
C ALA A 392 -2.06 -13.37 20.56
N TRP A 393 -2.69 -12.21 20.37
CA TRP A 393 -2.10 -10.89 20.64
C TRP A 393 -0.84 -10.54 19.83
N GLY A 394 -0.55 -11.28 18.76
CA GLY A 394 0.53 -10.95 17.84
C GLY A 394 1.90 -11.53 18.20
N TRP A 395 1.97 -12.43 19.17
CA TRP A 395 3.23 -13.06 19.54
C TRP A 395 3.69 -14.04 18.46
N HIS A 396 4.96 -13.95 18.06
CA HIS A 396 5.52 -14.91 17.10
C HIS A 396 5.60 -16.30 17.74
N VAL A 397 5.13 -17.30 17.01
CA VAL A 397 5.10 -18.70 17.43
C VAL A 397 5.68 -19.59 16.34
N SER A 398 6.38 -20.64 16.77
CA SER A 398 6.84 -21.70 15.90
C SER A 398 5.67 -22.54 15.36
N ARG A 399 5.95 -23.49 14.47
CA ARG A 399 4.95 -24.43 13.93
C ARG A 399 4.23 -25.26 15.00
N THR A 400 4.83 -25.41 16.18
CA THR A 400 4.22 -26.14 17.31
C THR A 400 3.35 -25.25 18.18
N GLY A 401 3.25 -23.95 17.87
CA GLY A 401 2.52 -22.96 18.67
C GLY A 401 3.30 -22.42 19.87
N ALA A 402 4.54 -22.87 20.07
CA ALA A 402 5.41 -22.32 21.13
C ALA A 402 6.01 -20.98 20.71
N HIS A 403 6.02 -20.00 21.62
CA HIS A 403 6.68 -18.71 21.39
C HIS A 403 8.18 -18.90 21.15
N GLU A 404 8.68 -18.38 20.04
CA GLU A 404 10.07 -18.53 19.63
C GLU A 404 10.82 -17.21 19.86
N ALA A 405 11.99 -17.28 20.49
CA ALA A 405 12.83 -16.10 20.67
C ALA A 405 13.50 -15.77 19.33
N ALA A 406 13.41 -14.51 18.92
CA ALA A 406 14.11 -14.02 17.73
C ALA A 406 15.64 -14.02 17.95
N PHE A 407 16.07 -13.84 19.19
CA PHE A 407 17.46 -13.93 19.61
C PHE A 407 17.55 -14.37 21.08
N GLN A 408 18.56 -15.18 21.40
CA GLN A 408 18.88 -15.58 22.76
C GLN A 408 20.38 -15.39 23.02
N SER A 409 20.72 -14.71 24.11
CA SER A 409 22.11 -14.53 24.53
C SER A 409 22.66 -15.77 25.25
N LYS A 410 23.98 -15.83 25.38
CA LYS A 410 24.62 -16.82 26.27
C LYS A 410 24.35 -16.48 27.74
N ALA A 411 24.20 -17.51 28.57
CA ALA A 411 24.17 -17.37 30.03
C ALA A 411 25.55 -16.97 30.59
N VAL A 412 25.56 -16.06 31.56
CA VAL A 412 26.78 -15.60 32.24
C VAL A 412 26.75 -16.07 33.68
N THR A 413 27.71 -16.90 34.10
CA THR A 413 27.58 -17.61 35.37
C THR A 413 27.84 -16.75 36.61
N LYS A 414 27.05 -16.96 37.66
CA LYS A 414 27.24 -16.53 39.06
C LYS A 414 27.43 -15.03 39.22
N THR A 415 26.57 -14.24 38.60
CA THR A 415 26.59 -12.79 38.66
C THR A 415 25.19 -12.17 38.68
N THR A 416 25.06 -11.04 39.35
CA THR A 416 23.89 -10.14 39.26
C THR A 416 24.13 -9.00 38.26
N ASP A 417 25.35 -8.91 37.75
CA ASP A 417 25.84 -7.82 36.91
C ASP A 417 26.52 -8.42 35.65
N PRO A 418 25.78 -9.15 34.82
CA PRO A 418 26.35 -9.84 33.66
C PRO A 418 26.81 -8.88 32.57
N VAL A 419 27.87 -9.25 31.87
CA VAL A 419 28.34 -8.58 30.65
C VAL A 419 28.24 -9.59 29.50
N TRP A 420 27.43 -9.28 28.49
CA TRP A 420 27.24 -10.17 27.34
C TRP A 420 28.08 -9.74 26.14
N ASP A 421 28.11 -8.44 25.85
CA ASP A 421 28.72 -7.84 24.65
C ASP A 421 28.37 -8.61 23.36
N GLN A 422 27.09 -8.95 23.21
CA GLN A 422 26.57 -9.75 22.09
C GLN A 422 25.68 -8.89 21.20
N GLN A 423 25.87 -9.02 19.89
CA GLN A 423 25.08 -8.31 18.88
C GLN A 423 24.30 -9.30 18.02
N SER A 424 23.10 -8.90 17.64
CA SER A 424 22.23 -9.60 16.70
C SER A 424 21.58 -8.59 15.75
N GLU A 425 21.21 -9.05 14.57
CA GLU A 425 20.47 -8.28 13.58
C GLU A 425 19.16 -9.00 13.29
N LEU A 426 18.04 -8.27 13.39
CA LEU A 426 16.69 -8.78 13.19
C LEU A 426 16.06 -8.02 12.03
N GLN A 427 15.60 -8.74 11.01
CA GLN A 427 14.76 -8.16 9.97
C GLN A 427 13.31 -8.23 10.42
N LEU A 428 12.68 -7.06 10.52
CA LEU A 428 11.30 -6.93 10.98
C LEU A 428 10.46 -6.31 9.88
N VAL A 429 9.36 -6.97 9.57
CA VAL A 429 8.35 -6.47 8.64
C VAL A 429 7.34 -5.62 9.42
N THR A 430 6.84 -4.54 8.83
CA THR A 430 5.81 -3.71 9.47
C THR A 430 4.61 -4.55 9.88
N GLY A 431 4.03 -4.28 11.05
CA GLY A 431 2.97 -5.10 11.61
C GLY A 431 1.73 -5.19 10.72
N ALA A 432 1.39 -4.10 10.03
CA ALA A 432 0.29 -4.07 9.09
C ALA A 432 0.55 -4.91 7.83
N PHE A 433 1.76 -4.86 7.27
CA PHE A 433 2.12 -5.69 6.11
C PHE A 433 2.14 -7.19 6.49
N GLU A 434 2.72 -7.53 7.63
CA GLU A 434 2.73 -8.91 8.13
C GLU A 434 1.28 -9.45 8.34
N ARG A 435 0.37 -8.60 8.85
CA ARG A 435 -1.06 -8.94 8.96
C ARG A 435 -1.74 -9.15 7.60
N ARG A 436 -1.34 -8.39 6.57
CA ARG A 436 -1.81 -8.55 5.18
C ARG A 436 -1.30 -9.87 4.58
N GLY A 437 -0.01 -10.16 4.72
CA GLY A 437 0.65 -11.36 4.18
C GLY A 437 0.16 -12.67 4.79
N GLY A 438 -0.16 -12.67 6.09
CA GLY A 438 -0.68 -13.84 6.81
C GLY A 438 -2.08 -14.32 6.40
N ARG A 439 -2.78 -13.63 5.49
CA ARG A 439 -4.13 -13.97 5.02
C ARG A 439 -4.19 -14.83 3.75
N HIS A 440 -3.05 -15.26 3.20
CA HIS A 440 -3.04 -16.23 2.10
C HIS A 440 -2.94 -17.67 2.62
N PRO A 441 -4.03 -18.47 2.59
CA PRO A 441 -3.83 -19.91 2.48
C PRO A 441 -3.29 -20.23 1.07
N PRO A 442 -2.34 -21.15 0.93
CA PRO A 442 -2.10 -21.77 -0.38
C PRO A 442 -3.34 -22.63 -0.68
N GLY A 443 -4.09 -22.24 -1.70
CA GLY A 443 -5.22 -22.97 -2.25
C GLY A 443 -5.04 -23.08 -3.75
#